data_AF-A0A931WXV9-F1
#
_entry.id   AF-A0A931WXV9-F1
#
_cell.length_a   1.000
_cell.length_b   1.000
_cell.length_c   1.000
_cell.angle_alpha   90.00
_cell.angle_beta   90.00
_cell.angle_gamma   90.00
#
_symmetry.space_group_name_H-M   'P 1'
#
loop_
_entity.id
_entity.type
_entity.pdbx_description
1 polymer ?
#
loop_
_entity_poly.entity_id
_entity_poly.type
_entity_poly.pdbx_seq_one_letter_code
_entity_poly.pdbx_strand_id
1 'polypeptide(L)'
;MSRQELSKLIQEVAAAQEQCIEKGKGLSNHQLDTNFSVARPTGTREYQLRGVLYNLVIHPREHSVHIAKILQKTGSPLGQPTEAQAIIAKAKESWGELEGVLACLDDGDLDREYEGHTLRSLLVHLRNAHQFYATTIDKGIEASNAPK
;
A
#
# COMPACT_ATOMS: atom_id res chain seq x y z
N MET A 1 12.10 7.47 20.25
CA MET A 1 12.98 6.85 19.22
C MET A 1 12.72 7.54 17.89
N SER A 2 13.76 7.77 17.08
CA SER A 2 13.61 8.40 15.75
C SER A 2 12.99 7.41 14.75
N ARG A 3 12.05 7.88 13.90
CA ARG A 3 11.49 7.11 12.77
C ARG A 3 12.20 7.38 11.43
N GLN A 4 13.27 8.19 11.42
CA GLN A 4 13.90 8.65 10.18
C GLN A 4 14.36 7.49 9.28
N GLU A 5 15.16 6.56 9.81
CA GLU A 5 15.70 5.46 9.00
C GLU A 5 14.60 4.51 8.48
N LEU A 6 13.63 4.15 9.34
CA LEU A 6 12.49 3.34 8.92
C LEU A 6 11.67 4.02 7.82
N SER A 7 11.46 5.33 7.93
CA SER A 7 10.71 6.09 6.93
C SER A 7 11.45 6.14 5.59
N LYS A 8 12.78 6.32 5.63
CA LYS A 8 13.64 6.24 4.45
C LYS A 8 13.54 4.88 3.76
N LEU A 9 13.69 3.78 4.50
CA LEU A 9 13.57 2.43 3.94
C LEU A 9 12.18 2.16 3.33
N ILE A 10 11.11 2.61 3.98
CA ILE A 10 9.74 2.48 3.43
C ILE A 10 9.60 3.28 2.13
N GLN A 11 10.14 4.50 2.07
CA GLN A 11 10.12 5.31 0.85
C GLN A 11 10.92 4.67 -0.29
N GLU A 12 12.08 4.08 0.01
CA GLU A 12 12.90 3.36 -0.99
C GLU A 12 12.14 2.14 -1.55
N VAL A 13 11.48 1.35 -0.69
CA VAL A 13 10.63 0.23 -1.11
C VAL A 13 9.45 0.71 -1.96
N ALA A 14 8.76 1.77 -1.53
CA ALA A 14 7.64 2.34 -2.27
C ALA A 14 8.07 2.86 -3.65
N ALA A 15 9.21 3.55 -3.74
CA ALA A 15 9.75 4.02 -5.01
C ALA A 15 10.12 2.88 -5.96
N ALA A 16 10.72 1.80 -5.44
CA ALA A 16 11.02 0.60 -6.23
C ALA A 16 9.74 -0.10 -6.73
N GLN A 17 8.71 -0.17 -5.89
CA GLN A 17 7.40 -0.70 -6.27
C GLN A 17 6.76 0.15 -7.37
N GLU A 18 6.78 1.49 -7.24
CA GLU A 18 6.23 2.39 -8.26
C GLU A 18 6.93 2.22 -9.61
N GLN A 19 8.25 2.07 -9.62
CA GLN A 19 8.99 1.77 -10.85
C GLN A 19 8.53 0.48 -11.52
N CYS A 20 8.19 -0.56 -10.74
CA CYS A 20 7.63 -1.80 -11.26
C CYS A 20 6.23 -1.58 -11.85
N ILE A 21 5.38 -0.81 -11.16
CA ILE A 21 4.01 -0.49 -11.59
C ILE A 21 4.06 0.29 -12.92
N GLU A 22 4.84 1.37 -12.99
CA GLU A 22 5.00 2.19 -14.21
C GLU A 22 5.44 1.36 -15.42
N LYS A 23 6.40 0.45 -15.25
CA LYS A 23 6.81 -0.49 -16.30
C LYS A 23 5.71 -1.48 -16.70
N GLY A 24 4.79 -1.77 -15.79
CA GLY A 24 3.69 -2.71 -15.96
C GLY A 24 2.45 -2.15 -16.64
N LYS A 25 2.12 -0.86 -16.43
CA LYS A 25 0.86 -0.23 -16.87
C LYS A 25 0.55 -0.41 -18.36
N GLY A 26 1.56 -0.39 -19.21
CA GLY A 26 1.41 -0.48 -20.68
C GLY A 26 1.56 -1.89 -21.27
N LEU A 27 1.69 -2.94 -20.46
CA LEU A 27 1.97 -4.28 -20.97
C LEU A 27 0.74 -4.91 -21.62
N SER A 28 0.91 -5.42 -22.85
CA SER A 28 -0.08 -6.24 -23.54
C SER A 28 -0.09 -7.67 -23.01
N ASN A 29 -1.22 -8.38 -23.19
CA ASN A 29 -1.33 -9.80 -22.86
C ASN A 29 -0.22 -10.65 -23.53
N HIS A 30 0.14 -10.34 -24.78
CA HIS A 30 1.22 -11.02 -25.47
C HIS A 30 2.58 -10.82 -24.78
N GLN A 31 2.89 -9.60 -24.32
CA GLN A 31 4.12 -9.35 -23.56
C GLN A 31 4.11 -10.09 -22.22
N LEU A 32 2.96 -10.21 -21.54
CA LEU A 32 2.85 -10.95 -20.28
C LEU A 32 3.27 -12.42 -20.42
N ASP A 33 3.01 -13.03 -21.58
CA ASP A 33 3.31 -14.44 -21.84
C ASP A 33 4.76 -14.66 -22.31
N THR A 34 5.57 -13.60 -22.39
CA THR A 34 6.99 -13.68 -22.76
C THR A 34 7.82 -14.35 -21.67
N ASN A 35 8.58 -15.37 -22.08
CA ASN A 35 9.62 -15.99 -21.27
C ASN A 35 10.99 -15.37 -21.56
N PHE A 36 11.82 -15.21 -20.54
CA PHE A 36 13.15 -14.64 -20.66
C PHE A 36 14.09 -15.12 -19.55
N SER A 37 15.37 -15.10 -19.86
CA SER A 37 16.44 -15.51 -18.96
C SER A 37 17.12 -14.30 -18.32
N VAL A 38 17.33 -14.35 -17.01
CA VAL A 38 18.12 -13.34 -16.29
C VAL A 38 19.37 -14.01 -15.72
N ALA A 39 20.54 -13.48 -16.08
CA ALA A 39 21.81 -13.91 -15.51
C ALA A 39 21.91 -13.46 -14.03
N ARG A 40 22.30 -14.39 -13.16
CA ARG A 40 22.59 -14.14 -11.74
C ARG A 40 23.97 -14.70 -11.39
N PRO A 41 24.58 -14.29 -10.27
CA PRO A 41 25.86 -14.85 -9.82
C PRO A 41 25.85 -16.37 -9.66
N THR A 42 24.69 -16.96 -9.37
CA THR A 42 24.50 -18.41 -9.17
C THR A 42 24.06 -19.14 -10.45
N GLY A 43 24.12 -18.49 -11.61
CA GLY A 43 23.66 -19.05 -12.89
C GLY A 43 22.50 -18.28 -13.51
N THR A 44 21.97 -18.80 -14.62
CA THR A 44 20.85 -18.19 -15.33
C THR A 44 19.53 -18.73 -14.79
N ARG A 45 18.54 -17.85 -14.58
CA ARG A 45 17.20 -18.24 -14.19
C ARG A 45 16.19 -17.77 -15.24
N GLU A 46 15.30 -18.68 -15.63
CA GLU A 46 14.16 -18.40 -16.49
C GLU A 46 13.02 -17.75 -15.71
N TYR A 47 12.35 -16.82 -16.37
CA TYR A 47 11.20 -16.08 -15.89
C TYR A 47 10.13 -15.98 -16.96
N GLN A 48 8.89 -15.86 -16.52
CA GLN A 48 7.79 -15.35 -17.34
C GLN A 48 7.39 -13.98 -16.80
N LEU A 49 7.14 -12.99 -17.68
CA LEU A 49 6.82 -11.63 -17.26
C LEU A 49 5.57 -11.58 -16.38
N ARG A 50 4.51 -12.32 -16.74
CA ARG A 50 3.31 -12.51 -15.91
C ARG A 50 3.65 -13.00 -14.50
N GLY A 51 4.52 -14.00 -14.38
CA GLY A 51 4.94 -14.54 -13.09
C GLY A 51 5.71 -13.53 -12.24
N VAL A 52 6.49 -12.64 -12.87
CA VAL A 52 7.16 -11.54 -12.16
C VAL A 52 6.13 -10.55 -11.59
N LEU A 53 5.11 -10.18 -12.37
CA LEU A 53 4.04 -9.29 -11.88
C LEU A 53 3.21 -9.96 -10.77
N TYR A 54 2.91 -11.25 -10.85
CA TYR A 54 2.26 -11.96 -9.75
C TYR A 54 3.11 -11.96 -8.46
N ASN A 55 4.43 -12.04 -8.58
CA ASN A 55 5.31 -11.91 -7.41
C ASN A 55 5.29 -10.50 -6.82
N LEU A 56 5.06 -9.45 -7.61
CA LEU A 56 4.89 -8.09 -7.09
C LEU A 56 3.69 -8.00 -6.13
N VAL A 57 2.66 -8.83 -6.34
CA VAL A 57 1.49 -8.92 -5.46
C VAL A 57 1.77 -9.76 -4.22
N ILE A 58 2.39 -10.93 -4.38
CA ILE A 58 2.49 -11.92 -3.30
C ILE A 58 3.66 -11.63 -2.35
N HIS A 59 4.78 -11.13 -2.87
CA HIS A 59 6.03 -11.01 -2.11
C HIS A 59 5.94 -10.01 -0.93
N PRO A 60 5.33 -8.81 -1.07
CA PRO A 60 5.13 -7.92 0.08
C PRO A 60 4.24 -8.55 1.17
N ARG A 61 3.24 -9.33 0.77
CA ARG A 61 2.34 -10.03 1.70
C ARG A 61 3.07 -11.15 2.46
N GLU A 62 3.95 -11.89 1.80
CA GLU A 62 4.81 -12.88 2.48
C GLU A 62 5.73 -12.19 3.49
N HIS A 63 6.39 -11.11 3.08
CA HIS A 63 7.32 -10.38 3.94
C HIS A 63 6.66 -9.66 5.12
N SER A 64 5.38 -9.27 5.03
CA SER A 64 4.66 -8.74 6.18
C SER A 64 4.50 -9.77 7.29
N VAL A 65 4.32 -11.05 6.95
CA VAL A 65 4.31 -12.16 7.91
C VAL A 65 5.67 -12.33 8.58
N HIS A 66 6.77 -12.21 7.83
CA HIS A 66 8.12 -12.25 8.39
C HIS A 66 8.39 -11.08 9.34
N ILE A 67 7.99 -9.86 8.98
CA ILE A 67 8.09 -8.68 9.85
C ILE A 67 7.31 -8.91 11.15
N ALA A 68 6.06 -9.38 11.07
CA ALA A 68 5.24 -9.66 12.25
C ALA A 68 5.91 -10.70 13.17
N LYS A 69 6.45 -11.80 12.60
CA LYS A 69 7.19 -12.82 13.36
C LYS A 69 8.41 -12.23 14.06
N ILE A 70 9.18 -11.37 13.39
CA ILE A 70 10.35 -10.70 13.99
C ILE A 70 9.90 -9.87 15.19
N LEU A 71 8.90 -9.00 15.02
CA LEU A 71 8.40 -8.11 16.08
C LEU A 71 7.89 -8.89 17.30
N GLN A 72 7.17 -10.00 17.06
CA GLN A 72 6.71 -10.90 18.13
C GLN A 72 7.88 -11.55 18.87
N LYS A 73 8.87 -12.09 18.15
CA LYS A 73 9.98 -12.84 18.75
C LYS A 73 10.97 -11.94 19.50
N THR A 74 11.12 -10.69 19.09
CA THR A 74 12.03 -9.73 19.75
C THR A 74 11.37 -8.95 20.89
N GLY A 75 10.10 -9.22 21.20
CA GLY A 75 9.38 -8.53 22.26
C GLY A 75 9.07 -7.06 21.96
N SER A 76 9.01 -6.69 20.67
CA SER A 76 8.57 -5.36 20.28
C SER A 76 7.15 -5.10 20.79
N PRO A 77 6.81 -3.89 21.29
CA PRO A 77 5.44 -3.54 21.65
C PRO A 77 4.44 -3.73 20.49
N LEU A 78 4.92 -3.62 19.24
CA LEU A 78 4.11 -3.86 18.03
C LEU A 78 3.98 -5.35 17.68
N GLY A 79 4.67 -6.25 18.39
CA GLY A 79 4.49 -7.69 18.26
C GLY A 79 3.17 -8.18 18.87
N GLN A 80 2.59 -7.43 19.79
CA GLN A 80 1.26 -7.65 20.37
C GLN A 80 0.48 -6.32 20.30
N PRO A 81 -0.02 -5.96 19.10
CA PRO A 81 -0.59 -4.63 18.90
C PRO A 81 -1.82 -4.40 19.78
N THR A 82 -1.99 -3.17 20.26
CA THR A 82 -3.24 -2.74 20.90
C THR A 82 -4.39 -2.72 19.88
N GLU A 83 -5.65 -2.68 20.35
CA GLU A 83 -6.82 -2.57 19.47
C GLU A 83 -6.71 -1.36 18.53
N ALA A 84 -6.32 -0.19 19.04
CA ALA A 84 -6.11 1.00 18.23
C ALA A 84 -5.04 0.78 17.14
N GLN A 85 -3.92 0.11 17.46
CA GLN A 85 -2.88 -0.20 16.49
C GLN A 85 -3.37 -1.18 15.41
N ALA A 86 -4.18 -2.17 15.78
CA ALA A 86 -4.78 -3.10 14.83
C ALA A 86 -5.78 -2.40 13.88
N ILE A 87 -6.60 -1.48 14.40
CA ILE A 87 -7.53 -0.66 13.60
C ILE A 87 -6.75 0.20 12.59
N ILE A 88 -5.69 0.88 13.03
CA ILE A 88 -4.86 1.71 12.13
C ILE A 88 -4.15 0.86 11.07
N ALA A 89 -3.69 -0.35 11.41
CA ALA A 89 -3.14 -1.27 10.42
C ALA A 89 -4.17 -1.62 9.34
N LYS A 90 -5.42 -1.91 9.72
CA LYS A 90 -6.52 -2.17 8.77
C LYS A 90 -6.89 -0.96 7.93
N ALA A 91 -6.87 0.24 8.50
CA ALA A 91 -7.06 1.48 7.73
C ALA A 91 -5.97 1.68 6.66
N LYS A 92 -4.73 1.22 6.91
CA LYS A 92 -3.65 1.25 5.91
C LYS A 92 -3.81 0.18 4.83
N GLU A 93 -4.25 -1.02 5.19
CA GLU A 93 -4.55 -2.07 4.21
C GLU A 93 -5.66 -1.62 3.25
N SER A 94 -6.78 -1.09 3.76
CA SER A 94 -7.88 -0.62 2.92
C SER A 94 -7.50 0.58 2.04
N TRP A 95 -6.61 1.46 2.52
CA TRP A 95 -6.05 2.53 1.70
C TRP A 95 -5.20 1.99 0.54
N GLY A 96 -4.38 0.97 0.80
CA GLY A 96 -3.59 0.31 -0.26
C GLY A 96 -4.47 -0.37 -1.31
N GLU A 97 -5.63 -0.91 -0.92
CA GLU A 97 -6.63 -1.43 -1.86
C GLU A 97 -7.19 -0.33 -2.76
N LEU A 98 -7.53 0.83 -2.18
CA LEU A 98 -7.97 2.00 -2.95
C LEU A 98 -6.87 2.49 -3.91
N GLU A 99 -5.63 2.65 -3.43
CA GLU A 99 -4.48 3.02 -4.26
C GLU A 99 -4.28 2.04 -5.42
N GLY A 100 -4.47 0.75 -5.18
CA GLY A 100 -4.41 -0.28 -6.22
C GLY A 100 -5.46 -0.11 -7.33
N VAL A 101 -6.69 0.28 -6.99
CA VAL A 101 -7.75 0.60 -7.97
C VAL A 101 -7.38 1.83 -8.79
N LEU A 102 -6.79 2.84 -8.15
CA LEU A 102 -6.40 4.10 -8.79
C LEU A 102 -5.12 4.00 -9.60
N ALA A 103 -4.26 3.00 -9.35
CA ALA A 103 -2.91 2.91 -9.89
C ALA A 103 -2.82 2.93 -11.41
N CYS A 104 -3.83 2.42 -12.12
CA CYS A 104 -3.85 2.36 -13.58
C CYS A 104 -4.71 3.45 -14.24
N LEU A 105 -5.19 4.42 -13.46
CA LEU A 105 -5.98 5.55 -13.96
C LEU A 105 -5.08 6.74 -14.28
N ASP A 106 -5.54 7.60 -15.20
CA ASP A 106 -4.91 8.87 -15.51
C ASP A 106 -5.85 10.07 -15.24
N ASP A 107 -5.33 11.30 -15.40
CA ASP A 107 -6.10 12.53 -15.15
C ASP A 107 -7.33 12.65 -16.06
N GLY A 108 -7.32 12.02 -17.25
CA GLY A 108 -8.45 11.97 -18.16
C GLY A 108 -9.60 11.10 -17.65
N ASP A 109 -9.35 10.22 -16.68
CA ASP A 109 -10.38 9.39 -16.06
C ASP A 109 -11.15 10.13 -14.95
N LEU A 110 -10.66 11.27 -14.46
CA LEU A 110 -11.22 11.97 -13.29
C LEU A 110 -12.67 12.41 -13.47
N ASP A 111 -13.06 12.73 -14.70
CA ASP A 111 -14.40 13.25 -15.01
C ASP A 111 -15.32 12.17 -15.60
N ARG A 112 -14.91 10.89 -15.59
CA ARG A 112 -15.82 9.77 -15.86
C ARG A 112 -16.93 9.73 -14.82
N GLU A 113 -18.18 9.57 -15.27
CA GLU A 113 -19.37 9.62 -14.43
C GLU A 113 -20.16 8.30 -14.50
N TYR A 114 -20.68 7.88 -13.35
CA TYR A 114 -21.70 6.85 -13.24
C TYR A 114 -22.64 7.18 -12.08
N GLU A 115 -23.95 7.05 -12.30
CA GLU A 115 -25.00 7.33 -11.28
C GLU A 115 -24.87 8.71 -10.61
N GLY A 116 -24.48 9.75 -11.36
CA GLY A 116 -24.34 11.11 -10.85
C GLY A 116 -23.06 11.37 -10.03
N HIS A 117 -22.14 10.41 -9.99
CA HIS A 117 -20.85 10.54 -9.32
C HIS A 117 -19.70 10.45 -10.31
N THR A 118 -18.81 11.45 -10.28
CA THR A 118 -17.51 11.38 -10.96
C THR A 118 -16.44 10.77 -10.06
N LEU A 119 -15.38 10.19 -10.65
CA LEU A 119 -14.21 9.77 -9.88
C LEU A 119 -13.65 10.92 -9.03
N ARG A 120 -13.56 12.13 -9.61
CA ARG A 120 -13.17 13.34 -8.89
C ARG A 120 -14.06 13.60 -7.68
N SER A 121 -15.39 13.50 -7.83
CA SER A 121 -16.33 13.72 -6.72
C SER A 121 -16.16 12.70 -5.59
N LEU A 122 -15.88 11.44 -5.92
CA LEU A 122 -15.64 10.37 -4.95
C LEU A 122 -14.34 10.59 -4.18
N LEU A 123 -13.25 10.96 -4.86
CA LEU A 123 -11.97 11.28 -4.22
C LEU A 123 -12.08 12.51 -3.31
N VAL A 124 -12.83 13.54 -3.72
CA VAL A 124 -13.13 14.71 -2.89
C VAL A 124 -13.95 14.31 -1.66
N HIS A 125 -14.96 13.46 -1.82
CA HIS A 125 -15.75 12.92 -0.71
C HIS A 125 -14.86 12.19 0.30
N LEU A 126 -13.99 11.29 -0.16
CA LEU A 126 -13.05 10.56 0.70
C LEU A 126 -12.13 11.50 1.46
N ARG A 127 -11.53 12.50 0.78
CA ARG A 127 -10.68 13.52 1.43
C ARG A 127 -11.43 14.23 2.55
N ASN A 128 -12.64 14.72 2.27
CA ASN A 128 -13.45 15.47 3.23
C ASN A 128 -13.83 14.58 4.44
N ALA A 129 -14.18 13.31 4.20
CA ALA A 129 -14.45 12.34 5.26
C ALA A 129 -13.22 12.12 6.16
N HIS A 130 -12.02 11.96 5.59
CA HIS A 130 -10.78 11.79 6.37
C HIS A 130 -10.42 13.02 7.19
N GLN A 131 -10.63 14.23 6.64
CA GLN A 131 -10.44 15.48 7.39
C GLN A 131 -11.41 15.55 8.58
N PHE A 132 -12.68 15.18 8.37
CA PHE A 132 -13.67 15.12 9.45
C PHE A 132 -13.29 14.08 10.52
N TYR A 133 -12.81 12.90 10.12
CA TYR A 133 -12.33 11.88 11.06
C TYR A 133 -11.17 12.37 11.91
N ALA A 134 -10.19 13.06 11.31
CA ALA A 134 -9.08 13.65 12.06
C ALA A 134 -9.58 14.61 13.13
N THR A 135 -10.44 15.57 12.76
CA THR A 135 -11.04 16.51 13.74
C THR A 135 -11.84 15.80 14.82
N THR A 136 -12.54 14.72 14.48
CA THR A 136 -13.35 13.95 15.44
C THR A 136 -12.47 13.16 16.41
N ILE A 137 -11.36 12.60 15.93
CA ILE A 137 -10.35 11.95 16.76
C ILE A 137 -9.76 12.96 17.75
N ASP A 138 -9.37 14.15 17.29
CA ASP A 138 -8.83 15.21 18.15
C ASP A 138 -9.82 15.57 19.27
N LYS A 139 -11.09 15.82 18.92
CA LYS A 139 -12.16 16.09 19.91
C LYS A 139 -12.38 14.94 20.89
N GLY A 140 -12.32 13.69 20.41
CA GLY A 140 -12.44 12.51 21.26
C GLY A 140 -11.29 12.41 22.28
N ILE A 141 -10.07 12.73 21.84
CA ILE A 141 -8.89 12.80 22.72
C ILE A 141 -9.06 13.92 23.75
N GLU A 142 -9.44 15.14 23.34
CA GLU A 142 -9.69 16.26 24.24
C GLU A 142 -10.74 15.91 25.32
N ALA A 143 -11.88 15.34 24.92
CA ALA A 143 -12.94 14.95 25.84
C ALA A 143 -12.49 13.87 26.85
N SER A 144 -11.64 12.93 26.42
CA SER A 144 -11.11 11.87 27.28
C SER A 144 -10.17 12.38 28.39
N ASN A 145 -9.53 13.54 28.16
CA ASN A 145 -8.57 14.17 29.07
C ASN A 145 -9.21 15.23 29.99
N ALA A 146 -10.48 15.59 29.78
CA ALA A 146 -11.17 16.55 30.63
C ALA A 146 -11.41 15.98 32.03
N PRO A 147 -11.17 16.76 33.11
CA PRO A 147 -11.49 16.31 34.46
C PRO A 147 -13.01 16.06 34.58
N LYS A 148 -13.36 14.94 35.22
CA LYS A 148 -14.75 14.57 35.52
C LYS A 148 -15.36 15.45 36.60
#